data_AF-A0A940W8M8-F1
#
_entry.id   AF-A0A940W8M8-F1
#
_cell.length_a   1.000
_cell.length_b   1.000
_cell.length_c   1.000
_cell.angle_alpha   90.00
_cell.angle_beta   90.00
_cell.angle_gamma   90.00
#
_symmetry.space_group_name_H-M   'P 1'
#
loop_
_entity.id
_entity.type
_entity.pdbx_description
1 polymer ?
#
loop_
_entity_poly.entity_id
_entity_poly.type
_entity_poly.pdbx_seq_one_letter_code
_entity_poly.pdbx_strand_id
1 'polypeptide(L)'
;MPDSGGPDREARLDMHEDVPISLGECGRIFWRSKWGIGLFSIGCGAAALLVTFLMPPYFRASAVIRPETTDASKVSGVLGSLASLGGVSLGPSKIEDLEVVLKSRNLTVRIFDNHELWAAVYPDRYDPATKRIRPGILERLREGSSDPRPPGKWDSLEAAKEHLAVTTDRRTGTITVSFDARTPETAARIVGLYLDEGKSRLQEEALQRARQNKTFLFDQLQNMVDPIVRDRLYTTYGVEVEKEMLARNREQFGFTLVDAPIPPIRRHSPKRLLTALLAALTAAFLAFSYFLLRRTSTGTGE
;
A
#
# COMPACT_ATOMS: atom_id res chain seq x y z
N MET A 1 11.52 32.40 80.30
CA MET A 1 10.11 32.78 80.02
C MET A 1 9.89 34.20 80.52
N PRO A 2 9.10 35.08 79.88
CA PRO A 2 8.13 34.92 78.77
C PRO A 2 8.47 35.79 77.52
N ASP A 3 8.13 35.37 76.30
CA ASP A 3 6.97 35.76 75.44
C ASP A 3 6.89 37.24 75.00
N SER A 4 6.93 37.47 73.68
CA SER A 4 6.09 38.47 72.98
C SER A 4 6.39 38.54 71.47
N GLY A 5 5.35 38.28 70.67
CA GLY A 5 5.05 39.09 69.48
C GLY A 5 5.59 38.63 68.12
N GLY A 6 4.73 37.96 67.33
CA GLY A 6 4.71 38.19 65.88
C GLY A 6 4.20 39.62 65.58
N PRO A 7 4.27 40.14 64.33
CA PRO A 7 3.70 39.44 63.18
C PRO A 7 4.39 39.74 61.80
N ASP A 8 3.85 39.12 60.74
CA ASP A 8 3.82 39.56 59.35
C ASP A 8 5.13 39.79 58.56
N ARG A 9 5.52 38.79 57.76
CA ARG A 9 6.20 39.02 56.47
C ARG A 9 5.67 38.06 55.40
N GLU A 10 4.63 38.57 54.75
CA GLU A 10 4.33 38.48 53.31
C GLU A 10 4.93 37.29 52.56
N ALA A 11 4.05 36.36 52.20
CA ALA A 11 4.21 35.45 51.09
C ALA A 11 4.50 36.25 49.81
N ARG A 12 5.78 36.41 49.49
CA ARG A 12 6.22 36.81 48.16
C ARG A 12 6.05 35.58 47.25
N LEU A 13 4.88 35.48 46.64
CA LEU A 13 4.70 34.68 45.44
C LEU A 13 5.65 35.26 44.39
N ASP A 14 6.83 34.66 44.26
CA ASP A 14 7.64 34.81 43.08
C ASP A 14 6.83 34.22 41.92
N MET A 15 6.00 35.07 41.31
CA MET A 15 5.54 34.89 39.95
C MET A 15 6.80 34.69 39.12
N HIS A 16 7.08 33.44 38.73
CA HIS A 16 7.87 33.18 37.55
C HIS A 16 7.14 33.89 36.40
N GLU A 17 7.54 35.12 36.11
CA GLU A 17 7.36 35.67 34.79
C GLU A 17 8.13 34.74 33.86
N ASP A 18 7.41 33.78 33.27
CA ASP A 18 7.85 33.04 32.11
C ASP A 18 8.20 34.10 31.06
N VAL A 19 9.48 34.47 30.98
CA VAL A 19 9.99 35.44 30.00
C VAL A 19 9.49 34.97 28.63
N PRO A 20 8.56 35.68 27.98
CA PRO A 20 8.02 35.23 26.72
C PRO A 20 9.16 35.25 25.72
N ILE A 21 9.44 34.10 25.11
CA ILE A 21 10.48 33.94 24.09
C ILE A 21 10.20 34.93 22.96
N SER A 22 10.89 36.06 22.98
CA SER A 22 10.71 37.10 21.97
C SER A 22 11.30 36.62 20.65
N LEU A 23 10.51 36.64 19.57
CA LEU A 23 10.96 36.27 18.22
C LEU A 23 12.21 37.05 17.77
N GLY A 24 12.43 38.26 18.32
CA GLY A 24 13.61 39.08 18.07
C GLY A 24 14.92 38.49 18.63
N GLU A 25 14.86 37.75 19.73
CA GLU A 25 16.05 37.08 20.27
C GLU A 25 16.43 35.84 19.46
N CYS A 26 15.44 35.10 18.95
CA CYS A 26 15.65 34.00 18.02
C CYS A 26 16.41 34.43 16.74
N GLY A 27 16.10 35.60 16.18
CA GLY A 27 16.78 36.11 14.98
C GLY A 27 18.26 36.46 15.21
N ARG A 28 18.59 37.00 16.39
CA ARG A 28 19.98 37.35 16.76
C ARG A 28 20.83 36.11 17.05
N ILE A 29 20.20 35.05 17.57
CA ILE A 29 20.83 33.73 17.76
C ILE A 29 21.22 33.11 16.42
N PHE A 30 20.33 33.19 15.42
CA PHE A 30 20.61 32.70 14.07
C PHE A 30 21.84 33.39 13.45
N TRP A 31 21.99 34.70 13.65
CA TRP A 31 23.08 35.48 13.05
C TRP A 31 24.48 35.16 13.61
N ARG A 32 24.58 34.76 14.87
CA ARG A 32 25.87 34.49 15.54
C ARG A 32 26.36 33.05 15.35
N SER A 33 25.45 32.10 15.11
CA SER A 33 25.77 30.67 14.92
C SER A 33 25.52 30.15 13.49
N LYS A 34 25.22 31.05 12.53
CA LYS A 34 24.90 30.69 11.12
C LYS A 34 25.91 29.75 10.44
N TRP A 35 27.19 29.87 10.77
CA TRP A 35 28.24 29.00 10.22
C TRP A 35 28.21 27.58 10.80
N GLY A 36 27.95 27.44 12.10
CA GLY A 36 27.85 26.13 12.75
C GLY A 36 26.61 25.35 12.32
N ILE A 37 25.45 26.03 12.29
CA ILE A 37 24.17 25.45 11.85
C ILE A 37 24.24 25.11 10.36
N GLY A 38 24.80 26.01 9.54
CA GLY A 38 24.99 25.80 8.11
C GLY A 38 25.90 24.62 7.79
N LEU A 39 27.07 24.53 8.44
CA LEU A 39 28.03 23.44 8.19
C LEU A 39 27.46 22.08 8.61
N PHE A 40 26.75 22.02 9.73
CA PHE A 40 26.11 20.79 10.19
C PHE A 40 24.97 20.34 9.24
N SER A 41 24.12 21.27 8.81
CA SER A 41 23.04 20.97 7.85
C SER A 41 23.60 20.50 6.50
N ILE A 42 24.66 21.15 6.01
CA ILE A 42 25.36 20.73 4.78
C ILE A 42 25.99 19.34 4.95
N GLY A 43 26.63 19.07 6.09
CA GLY A 43 27.20 17.76 6.40
C GLY A 43 26.15 16.65 6.43
N CYS A 44 25.02 16.87 7.10
CA CYS A 44 23.89 15.94 7.09
C CYS A 44 23.28 15.77 5.69
N GLY A 45 23.14 16.86 4.91
CA GLY A 45 22.68 16.80 3.53
C GLY A 45 23.62 15.97 2.64
N ALA A 46 24.93 16.14 2.78
CA ALA A 46 25.95 15.36 2.07
C ALA A 46 25.91 13.88 2.48
N ALA A 47 25.78 13.58 3.77
CA ALA A 47 25.61 12.21 4.25
C ALA A 47 24.32 11.57 3.71
N ALA A 48 23.21 12.30 3.69
CA ALA A 48 21.95 11.83 3.13
C ALA A 48 22.04 11.58 1.62
N LEU A 49 22.74 12.45 0.87
CA LEU A 49 23.03 12.23 -0.55
C LEU A 49 23.87 10.96 -0.75
N LEU A 50 24.92 10.78 0.06
CA LEU A 50 25.78 9.60 0.02
C LEU A 50 24.96 8.31 0.24
N VAL A 51 24.13 8.28 1.29
CA VAL A 51 23.24 7.15 1.59
C VAL A 51 22.26 6.90 0.45
N THR A 52 21.64 7.95 -0.09
CA THR A 52 20.69 7.82 -1.20
C THR A 52 21.38 7.34 -2.49
N PHE A 53 22.67 7.63 -2.67
CA PHE A 53 23.45 7.14 -3.79
C PHE A 53 23.82 5.66 -3.65
N LEU A 54 24.01 5.20 -2.41
CA LEU A 54 24.26 3.80 -2.07
C LEU A 54 23.01 2.91 -2.18
N MET A 55 21.81 3.49 -1.97
CA MET A 55 20.57 2.74 -2.10
C MET A 55 20.28 2.36 -3.56
N PRO A 56 19.90 1.10 -3.83
CA PRO A 56 19.61 0.63 -5.18
C PRO A 56 18.37 1.34 -5.75
N PRO A 57 18.37 1.67 -7.05
CA PRO A 57 17.22 2.27 -7.69
C PRO A 57 16.06 1.27 -7.83
N TYR A 58 14.84 1.77 -7.65
CA TYR A 58 13.62 1.03 -7.92
C TYR A 58 12.86 1.65 -9.10
N PHE A 59 12.30 0.78 -9.92
CA PHE A 59 11.50 1.08 -11.09
C PHE A 59 10.06 0.66 -10.82
N ARG A 60 9.11 1.55 -11.11
CA ARG A 60 7.69 1.31 -10.92
C ARG A 60 7.03 1.04 -12.27
N ALA A 61 6.53 -0.17 -12.46
CA ALA A 61 5.60 -0.44 -13.55
C ALA A 61 4.17 -0.27 -13.04
N SER A 62 3.27 0.17 -13.89
CA SER A 62 1.85 0.33 -13.58
C SER A 62 0.99 -0.20 -14.71
N ALA A 63 -0.14 -0.78 -14.35
CA ALA A 63 -1.20 -1.16 -15.26
C ALA A 63 -2.52 -0.56 -14.78
N VAL A 64 -3.36 -0.17 -15.72
CA VAL A 64 -4.67 0.41 -15.43
C VAL A 64 -5.74 -0.58 -15.85
N ILE A 65 -6.62 -0.91 -14.91
CA ILE A 65 -7.75 -1.83 -15.12
C ILE A 65 -9.06 -1.14 -14.80
N ARG A 66 -10.14 -1.61 -15.43
CA ARG A 66 -11.50 -1.18 -15.16
C ARG A 66 -12.36 -2.39 -14.82
N PRO A 67 -13.14 -2.38 -13.72
CA PRO A 67 -14.06 -3.47 -13.45
C PRO A 67 -15.07 -3.60 -14.59
N GLU A 68 -15.42 -4.82 -14.94
CA GLU A 68 -16.47 -5.08 -15.93
C GLU A 68 -17.82 -4.86 -15.27
N THR A 69 -18.37 -3.65 -15.43
CA THR A 69 -19.73 -3.32 -15.05
C THR A 69 -20.64 -3.57 -16.25
N THR A 70 -21.69 -4.35 -16.03
CA THR A 70 -22.76 -4.55 -17.02
C THR A 70 -23.51 -3.23 -17.21
N ASP A 71 -23.00 -2.35 -18.09
CA ASP A 71 -23.78 -1.24 -18.62
C ASP A 71 -24.91 -1.86 -19.48
N ALA A 72 -26.14 -1.76 -18.99
CA ALA A 72 -27.34 -2.29 -19.66
C ALA A 72 -27.51 -1.78 -21.11
N SER A 73 -26.80 -0.71 -21.50
CA SER A 73 -26.79 -0.13 -22.84
C SER A 73 -25.91 -0.86 -23.86
N LYS A 74 -24.95 -1.70 -23.43
CA LYS A 74 -23.98 -2.38 -24.33
C LYS A 74 -24.29 -3.86 -24.58
N VAL A 75 -25.33 -4.38 -23.94
CA VAL A 75 -25.62 -5.80 -23.93
C VAL A 75 -26.87 -6.07 -24.76
N SER A 76 -26.68 -6.61 -25.98
CA SER A 76 -27.73 -6.79 -26.98
C SER A 76 -28.66 -7.97 -26.69
N GLY A 77 -29.96 -7.79 -26.98
CA GLY A 77 -30.91 -8.85 -27.31
C GLY A 77 -31.63 -9.52 -26.13
N VAL A 78 -30.94 -10.39 -25.38
CA VAL A 78 -31.56 -11.29 -24.39
C VAL A 78 -30.94 -11.13 -23.00
N LEU A 79 -29.62 -10.90 -22.96
CA LEU A 79 -28.89 -10.59 -21.74
C LEU A 79 -29.35 -9.28 -21.09
N GLY A 80 -29.75 -8.27 -21.88
CA GLY A 80 -30.30 -7.01 -21.35
C GLY A 80 -31.63 -7.19 -20.62
N SER A 81 -32.50 -8.08 -21.12
CA SER A 81 -33.77 -8.42 -20.44
C SER A 81 -33.56 -9.18 -19.14
N LEU A 82 -32.58 -10.10 -19.07
CA LEU A 82 -32.25 -10.83 -17.85
C LEU A 82 -31.50 -9.95 -16.84
N ALA A 83 -30.62 -9.06 -17.30
CA ALA A 83 -29.97 -8.04 -16.47
C ALA A 83 -31.01 -7.10 -15.83
N SER A 84 -32.08 -6.74 -16.55
CA SER A 84 -33.17 -5.92 -16.02
C SER A 84 -34.03 -6.61 -14.96
N LEU A 85 -34.07 -7.95 -14.97
CA LEU A 85 -34.87 -8.76 -14.05
C LEU A 85 -34.09 -9.27 -12.83
N GLY A 86 -32.75 -9.25 -12.87
CA GLY A 86 -31.93 -9.88 -11.82
C GLY A 86 -30.49 -9.41 -11.68
N GLY A 87 -30.05 -8.35 -12.37
CA GLY A 87 -28.76 -7.69 -12.12
C GLY A 87 -27.55 -8.63 -12.21
N VAL A 88 -27.32 -9.25 -13.38
CA VAL A 88 -26.18 -10.14 -13.62
C VAL A 88 -24.88 -9.35 -13.56
N SER A 89 -24.20 -9.39 -12.42
CA SER A 89 -22.84 -8.85 -12.26
C SER A 89 -21.81 -9.92 -12.67
N LEU A 90 -20.89 -9.53 -13.55
CA LEU A 90 -19.83 -10.39 -14.11
C LEU A 90 -18.55 -10.36 -13.26
N GLY A 91 -18.68 -9.97 -11.99
CA GLY A 91 -17.56 -9.71 -11.11
C GLY A 91 -17.90 -8.72 -9.99
N PRO A 92 -16.89 -8.24 -9.25
CA PRO A 92 -17.05 -7.15 -8.29
C PRO A 92 -17.65 -5.93 -8.99
N SER A 93 -18.88 -5.57 -8.59
CA SER A 93 -19.63 -4.44 -9.17
C SER A 93 -19.13 -3.09 -8.67
N LYS A 94 -18.35 -3.08 -7.58
CA LYS A 94 -17.70 -1.90 -7.02
C LYS A 94 -16.21 -1.97 -7.26
N ILE A 95 -15.64 -0.81 -7.55
CA ILE A 95 -14.19 -0.65 -7.75
C ILE A 95 -13.44 -1.01 -6.45
N GLU A 96 -14.04 -0.71 -5.30
CA GLU A 96 -13.51 -1.08 -3.98
C GLU A 96 -13.42 -2.60 -3.76
N ASP A 97 -14.39 -3.38 -4.27
CA ASP A 97 -14.38 -4.84 -4.10
C ASP A 97 -13.22 -5.45 -4.89
N LEU A 98 -12.93 -4.93 -6.08
CA LEU A 98 -11.78 -5.35 -6.88
C LEU A 98 -10.44 -4.96 -6.24
N GLU A 99 -10.36 -3.77 -5.62
CA GLU A 99 -9.19 -3.36 -4.83
C GLU A 99 -8.93 -4.34 -3.67
N VAL A 100 -9.97 -4.73 -2.94
CA VAL A 100 -9.87 -5.69 -1.83
C VAL A 100 -9.38 -7.05 -2.32
N VAL A 101 -9.87 -7.53 -3.47
CA VAL A 101 -9.42 -8.79 -4.07
C VAL A 101 -7.94 -8.71 -4.45
N LEU A 102 -7.51 -7.62 -5.08
CA LEU A 102 -6.12 -7.44 -5.51
C LEU A 102 -5.13 -7.27 -4.34
N LYS A 103 -5.58 -6.68 -3.22
CA LYS A 103 -4.82 -6.60 -1.96
C LYS A 103 -4.94 -7.85 -1.09
N SER A 104 -5.65 -8.88 -1.55
CA SER A 104 -5.91 -10.08 -0.75
C SER A 104 -4.61 -10.81 -0.40
N ARG A 105 -4.54 -11.23 0.87
CA ARG A 105 -3.40 -12.02 1.39
C ARG A 105 -3.26 -13.35 0.66
N ASN A 106 -4.37 -14.01 0.36
CA ASN A 106 -4.37 -15.29 -0.33
C ASN A 106 -3.86 -15.17 -1.77
N LEU A 107 -4.21 -14.08 -2.45
CA LEU A 107 -3.71 -13.82 -3.80
C LEU A 107 -2.19 -13.63 -3.77
N THR A 108 -1.70 -12.77 -2.87
CA THR A 108 -0.26 -12.51 -2.71
C THR A 108 0.51 -13.80 -2.42
N VAL A 109 0.08 -14.59 -1.43
CA VAL A 109 0.75 -15.85 -1.07
C VAL A 109 0.79 -16.79 -2.27
N ARG A 110 -0.34 -16.97 -2.97
CA ARG A 110 -0.43 -17.85 -4.14
C ARG A 110 0.51 -17.42 -5.27
N ILE A 111 0.59 -16.12 -5.57
CA ILE A 111 1.48 -15.62 -6.63
C ILE A 111 2.94 -15.92 -6.29
N PHE A 112 3.36 -15.63 -5.04
CA PHE A 112 4.72 -15.87 -4.59
C PHE A 112 5.09 -17.36 -4.57
N ASP A 113 4.14 -18.24 -4.22
CA ASP A 113 4.35 -19.69 -4.20
C ASP A 113 4.40 -20.29 -5.62
N ASN A 114 3.55 -19.82 -6.53
CA ASN A 114 3.42 -20.41 -7.88
C ASN A 114 4.46 -19.91 -8.90
N HIS A 115 4.97 -18.67 -8.74
CA HIS A 115 5.77 -18.00 -9.78
C HIS A 115 7.22 -17.68 -9.36
N GLU A 116 7.71 -18.27 -8.26
CA GLU A 116 9.08 -18.07 -7.74
C GLU A 116 9.52 -16.59 -7.71
N LEU A 117 8.61 -15.70 -7.27
CA LEU A 117 8.83 -14.24 -7.29
C LEU A 117 9.99 -13.77 -6.42
N TRP A 118 10.49 -14.61 -5.51
CA TRP A 118 11.55 -14.25 -4.56
C TRP A 118 12.84 -13.79 -5.23
N ALA A 119 13.25 -14.46 -6.31
CA ALA A 119 14.43 -14.06 -7.07
C ALA A 119 14.25 -12.71 -7.78
N ALA A 120 13.02 -12.42 -8.20
CA ALA A 120 12.65 -11.20 -8.90
C ALA A 120 12.52 -9.99 -7.95
N VAL A 121 11.94 -10.19 -6.77
CA VAL A 121 11.69 -9.12 -5.78
C VAL A 121 12.94 -8.83 -4.95
N TYR A 122 13.68 -9.85 -4.51
CA TYR A 122 14.86 -9.70 -3.66
C TYR A 122 16.12 -10.35 -4.22
N PRO A 123 16.64 -9.87 -5.37
CA PRO A 123 17.81 -10.47 -6.01
C PRO A 123 19.07 -10.48 -5.11
N ASP A 124 19.22 -9.51 -4.21
CA ASP A 124 20.38 -9.40 -3.32
C ASP A 124 20.30 -10.29 -2.08
N ARG A 125 19.09 -10.72 -1.69
CA ARG A 125 18.84 -11.44 -0.43
C ARG A 125 18.42 -12.89 -0.63
N TYR A 126 17.82 -13.21 -1.78
CA TYR A 126 17.37 -14.54 -2.12
C TYR A 126 18.41 -15.28 -2.94
N ASP A 127 18.71 -16.51 -2.52
CA ASP A 127 19.56 -17.43 -3.26
C ASP A 127 18.70 -18.50 -3.95
N PRO A 128 18.63 -18.54 -5.29
CA PRO A 128 17.84 -19.52 -6.04
C PRO A 128 18.30 -20.97 -5.82
N ALA A 129 19.59 -21.19 -5.53
CA ALA A 129 20.14 -22.54 -5.37
C ALA A 129 19.74 -23.15 -4.02
N THR A 130 19.73 -22.34 -2.97
CA THR A 130 19.42 -22.79 -1.60
C THR A 130 17.96 -22.55 -1.20
N LYS A 131 17.19 -21.80 -2.03
CA LYS A 131 15.81 -21.35 -1.76
C LYS A 131 15.66 -20.63 -0.41
N ARG A 132 16.69 -19.88 -0.01
CA ARG A 132 16.74 -19.18 1.28
C ARG A 132 16.90 -17.68 1.10
N ILE A 133 16.30 -16.93 2.01
CA ILE A 133 16.42 -15.47 2.11
C ILE A 133 17.29 -15.13 3.31
N ARG A 134 18.21 -14.19 3.13
CA ARG A 134 18.95 -13.55 4.23
C ARG A 134 18.08 -12.48 4.88
N PRO A 135 17.93 -12.48 6.22
CA PRO A 135 17.09 -11.50 6.91
C PRO A 135 17.62 -10.08 6.71
N GLY A 136 16.68 -9.12 6.61
CA GLY A 136 17.01 -7.70 6.45
C GLY A 136 17.69 -7.12 7.70
N ILE A 137 18.27 -5.93 7.60
CA ILE A 137 18.91 -5.26 8.76
C ILE A 137 17.91 -5.08 9.91
N LEU A 138 16.68 -4.63 9.61
CA LEU A 138 15.62 -4.47 10.61
C LEU A 138 15.21 -5.80 11.25
N GLU A 139 15.17 -6.87 10.47
CA GLU A 139 14.78 -8.20 10.92
C GLU A 139 15.85 -8.82 11.81
N ARG A 140 17.12 -8.66 11.46
CA ARG A 140 18.27 -9.06 12.29
C ARG A 140 18.26 -8.36 13.66
N LEU A 141 17.84 -7.10 13.70
CA LEU A 141 17.69 -6.36 14.95
C LEU A 141 16.49 -6.83 15.79
N ARG A 142 15.41 -7.31 15.15
CA ARG A 142 14.20 -7.78 15.85
C ARG A 142 14.31 -9.22 16.35
N GLU A 143 14.83 -10.12 15.52
CA GLU A 143 14.84 -11.57 15.78
C GLU A 143 16.19 -12.10 16.25
N GLY A 144 17.26 -11.30 16.16
CA GLY A 144 18.60 -11.70 16.62
C GLY A 144 19.26 -12.82 15.82
N SER A 145 18.59 -13.34 14.78
CA SER A 145 19.12 -14.37 13.90
C SER A 145 19.64 -13.75 12.60
N SER A 146 20.79 -14.24 12.12
CA SER A 146 21.34 -13.89 10.79
C SER A 146 21.28 -15.06 9.81
N ASP A 147 20.70 -16.18 10.24
CA ASP A 147 20.73 -17.41 9.47
C ASP A 147 19.75 -17.34 8.28
N PRO A 148 20.17 -17.75 7.08
CA PRO A 148 19.28 -17.81 5.93
C PRO A 148 18.15 -18.81 6.16
N ARG A 149 16.90 -18.35 6.03
CA ARG A 149 15.69 -19.17 6.22
C ARG A 149 14.87 -19.26 4.93
N PRO A 150 14.08 -20.32 4.72
CA PRO A 150 13.14 -20.34 3.60
C PRO A 150 12.10 -19.22 3.75
N PRO A 151 11.68 -18.59 2.65
CA PRO A 151 10.63 -17.58 2.68
C PRO A 151 9.32 -18.18 3.21
N GLY A 152 8.74 -17.50 4.19
CA GLY A 152 7.42 -17.82 4.72
C GLY A 152 6.31 -17.02 4.04
N LYS A 153 5.06 -17.42 4.32
CA LYS A 153 3.87 -16.69 3.86
C LYS A 153 3.80 -15.25 4.36
N TRP A 154 4.33 -14.98 5.56
CA TRP A 154 4.37 -13.62 6.10
C TRP A 154 5.33 -12.71 5.34
N ASP A 155 6.45 -13.26 4.88
CA ASP A 155 7.44 -12.51 4.12
C ASP A 155 6.86 -12.02 2.79
N SER A 156 5.96 -12.79 2.16
CA SER A 156 5.38 -12.40 0.87
C SER A 156 4.35 -11.29 1.03
N LEU A 157 3.60 -11.32 2.15
CA LEU A 157 2.71 -10.24 2.52
C LEU A 157 3.46 -8.94 2.83
N GLU A 158 4.61 -9.05 3.50
CA GLU A 158 5.46 -7.89 3.79
C GLU A 158 6.06 -7.32 2.50
N ALA A 159 6.59 -8.18 1.62
CA ALA A 159 7.09 -7.77 0.31
C ALA A 159 6.01 -7.08 -0.55
N ALA A 160 4.79 -7.62 -0.57
CA ALA A 160 3.68 -6.97 -1.26
C ALA A 160 3.30 -5.64 -0.61
N LYS A 161 3.27 -5.56 0.73
CA LYS A 161 2.98 -4.29 1.42
C LYS A 161 4.00 -3.20 1.10
N GLU A 162 5.27 -3.56 0.92
CA GLU A 162 6.35 -2.62 0.61
C GLU A 162 6.38 -2.20 -0.87
N HIS A 163 6.11 -3.13 -1.79
CA HIS A 163 6.35 -2.92 -3.22
C HIS A 163 5.10 -2.83 -4.10
N LEU A 164 3.97 -3.39 -3.67
CA LEU A 164 2.70 -3.35 -4.39
C LEU A 164 1.88 -2.13 -3.95
N ALA A 165 1.50 -1.29 -4.90
CA ALA A 165 0.56 -0.20 -4.70
C ALA A 165 -0.64 -0.35 -5.62
N VAL A 166 -1.82 -0.49 -5.03
CA VAL A 166 -3.11 -0.51 -5.72
C VAL A 166 -3.87 0.74 -5.32
N THR A 167 -4.14 1.61 -6.30
CA THR A 167 -4.80 2.91 -6.12
C THR A 167 -6.07 2.97 -6.96
N THR A 168 -7.14 3.43 -6.35
CA THR A 168 -8.47 3.53 -6.96
C THR A 168 -8.77 4.99 -7.33
N ASP A 169 -9.14 5.24 -8.58
CA ASP A 169 -9.64 6.53 -9.05
C ASP A 169 -11.15 6.46 -9.30
N ARG A 170 -11.93 7.01 -8.37
CA ARG A 170 -13.39 7.05 -8.41
C ARG A 170 -13.95 7.90 -9.55
N ARG A 171 -13.20 8.90 -10.01
CA ARG A 171 -13.68 9.82 -11.07
C ARG A 171 -13.62 9.15 -12.43
N THR A 172 -12.59 8.34 -12.67
CA THR A 172 -12.39 7.61 -13.93
C THR A 172 -12.91 6.18 -13.91
N GLY A 173 -13.31 5.69 -12.74
CA GLY A 173 -13.78 4.33 -12.54
C GLY A 173 -12.68 3.29 -12.76
N THR A 174 -11.42 3.63 -12.49
CA THR A 174 -10.26 2.78 -12.80
C THR A 174 -9.44 2.46 -11.57
N ILE A 175 -8.73 1.34 -11.63
CA ILE A 175 -7.75 0.92 -10.62
C ILE A 175 -6.38 0.90 -11.28
N THR A 176 -5.41 1.54 -10.65
CA THR A 176 -4.01 1.45 -11.05
C THR A 176 -3.30 0.48 -10.12
N VAL A 177 -2.79 -0.61 -10.68
CA VAL A 177 -1.95 -1.58 -9.98
C VAL A 177 -0.51 -1.31 -10.37
N SER A 178 0.35 -1.12 -9.39
CA SER A 178 1.77 -0.83 -9.61
C SER A 178 2.67 -1.63 -8.70
N PHE A 179 3.85 -1.99 -9.20
CA PHE A 179 4.83 -2.76 -8.46
C PHE A 179 6.23 -2.15 -8.63
N ASP A 180 6.95 -2.02 -7.51
CA ASP A 180 8.32 -1.51 -7.47
C ASP A 180 9.32 -2.68 -7.52
N ALA A 181 10.18 -2.72 -8.54
CA ALA A 181 11.23 -3.73 -8.66
C ALA A 181 12.60 -3.13 -9.03
N ARG A 182 13.65 -3.95 -8.93
CA ARG A 182 15.04 -3.55 -9.25
C ARG A 182 15.30 -3.30 -10.72
N THR A 183 14.57 -3.99 -11.59
CA THR A 183 14.69 -3.85 -13.04
C THR A 183 13.34 -3.50 -13.66
N PRO A 184 13.31 -2.68 -14.73
CA PRO A 184 12.08 -2.29 -15.41
C PRO A 184 11.26 -3.48 -15.91
N GLU A 185 11.92 -4.50 -16.46
CA GLU A 185 11.28 -5.68 -17.05
C GLU A 185 10.61 -6.53 -15.98
N THR A 186 11.27 -6.67 -14.83
CA THR A 186 10.73 -7.41 -13.69
C THR A 186 9.52 -6.71 -13.10
N ALA A 187 9.55 -5.37 -12.98
CA ALA A 187 8.41 -4.61 -12.51
C ALA A 187 7.17 -4.86 -13.40
N ALA A 188 7.34 -4.73 -14.72
CA ALA A 188 6.25 -4.94 -15.67
C ALA A 188 5.74 -6.39 -15.65
N ARG A 189 6.65 -7.36 -15.58
CA ARG A 189 6.32 -8.78 -15.47
C ARG A 189 5.50 -9.09 -14.23
N ILE A 190 5.92 -8.59 -13.05
CA ILE A 190 5.22 -8.84 -11.79
C ILE A 190 3.81 -8.26 -11.83
N VAL A 191 3.64 -7.03 -12.32
CA VAL A 191 2.30 -6.44 -12.47
C VAL A 191 1.43 -7.31 -13.39
N GLY A 192 1.96 -7.78 -14.51
CA GLY A 192 1.26 -8.70 -15.40
C GLY A 192 0.82 -9.99 -14.72
N LEU A 193 1.71 -10.62 -13.95
CA LEU A 193 1.41 -11.83 -13.17
C LEU A 193 0.32 -11.59 -12.11
N TYR A 194 0.37 -10.45 -11.41
CA TYR A 194 -0.66 -10.07 -10.43
C TYR A 194 -2.05 -9.95 -11.07
N LEU A 195 -2.12 -9.35 -12.26
CA LEU A 195 -3.37 -9.21 -12.99
C LEU A 195 -3.88 -10.56 -13.50
N ASP A 196 -3.02 -11.40 -14.06
CA ASP A 196 -3.42 -12.71 -14.61
C ASP A 196 -3.89 -13.68 -13.51
N GLU A 197 -3.15 -13.76 -12.40
CA GLU A 197 -3.54 -14.58 -11.25
C GLU A 197 -4.80 -14.01 -10.58
N GLY A 198 -4.90 -12.68 -10.46
CA GLY A 198 -6.10 -12.02 -9.94
C GLY A 198 -7.34 -12.35 -10.76
N LYS A 199 -7.21 -12.33 -12.09
CA LYS A 199 -8.29 -12.68 -13.02
C LYS A 199 -8.67 -14.15 -12.92
N SER A 200 -7.67 -15.05 -12.91
CA SER A 200 -7.87 -16.49 -12.76
C SER A 200 -8.61 -16.81 -11.45
N ARG A 201 -8.23 -16.17 -10.34
CA ARG A 201 -8.90 -16.35 -9.05
C ARG A 201 -10.36 -15.89 -9.08
N LEU A 202 -10.64 -14.72 -9.67
CA LEU A 202 -12.01 -14.23 -9.80
C LEU A 202 -12.88 -15.21 -10.60
N GLN A 203 -12.34 -15.79 -11.68
CA GLN A 203 -13.04 -16.80 -12.48
C GLN A 203 -13.27 -18.10 -11.72
N GLU A 204 -12.25 -18.62 -11.02
CA GLU A 204 -12.37 -19.83 -10.21
C GLU A 204 -13.48 -19.67 -9.17
N GLU A 205 -13.49 -18.56 -8.43
CA GLU A 205 -14.51 -18.28 -7.42
C GLU A 205 -15.90 -18.15 -8.05
N ALA A 206 -16.02 -17.46 -9.20
CA ALA A 206 -17.28 -17.27 -9.89
C ALA A 206 -17.84 -18.58 -10.48
N LEU A 207 -17.00 -19.39 -11.13
CA LEU A 207 -17.38 -20.70 -11.66
C LEU A 207 -17.80 -21.65 -10.55
N GLN A 208 -17.08 -21.63 -9.42
CA GLN A 208 -17.42 -22.47 -8.28
C GLN A 208 -18.78 -22.07 -7.68
N ARG A 209 -19.01 -20.77 -7.45
CA ARG A 209 -20.29 -20.26 -6.96
C ARG A 209 -21.43 -20.57 -7.93
N ALA A 210 -21.21 -20.34 -9.24
CA ALA A 210 -22.19 -20.63 -10.28
C ALA A 210 -22.60 -22.09 -10.31
N ARG A 211 -21.63 -23.01 -10.23
CA ARG A 211 -21.91 -24.45 -10.18
C ARG A 211 -22.69 -24.84 -8.92
N GLN A 212 -22.29 -24.35 -7.75
CA GLN A 212 -22.96 -24.65 -6.49
C GLN A 212 -24.42 -24.16 -6.49
N ASN A 213 -24.64 -22.92 -6.91
CA ASN A 213 -25.97 -22.33 -7.00
C ASN A 213 -26.84 -23.05 -8.04
N LYS A 214 -26.28 -23.40 -9.21
CA LYS A 214 -26.98 -24.14 -10.25
C LYS A 214 -27.46 -25.51 -9.75
N THR A 215 -26.60 -26.25 -9.06
CA THR A 215 -26.98 -27.54 -8.45
C THR A 215 -28.10 -27.33 -7.42
N PHE A 216 -27.95 -26.37 -6.52
CA PHE A 216 -28.97 -26.06 -5.52
C PHE A 216 -30.33 -25.70 -6.15
N LEU A 217 -30.35 -24.82 -7.15
CA LEU A 217 -31.58 -24.42 -7.84
C LEU A 217 -32.22 -25.58 -8.59
N PHE A 218 -31.43 -26.45 -9.20
CA PHE A 218 -31.92 -27.66 -9.87
C PHE A 218 -32.59 -28.61 -8.88
N ASP A 219 -32.00 -28.81 -7.70
CA ASP A 219 -32.57 -29.67 -6.65
C ASP A 219 -33.88 -29.08 -6.09
N GLN A 220 -33.98 -27.75 -5.96
CA GLN A 220 -35.23 -27.08 -5.56
C GLN A 220 -36.32 -27.21 -6.63
N LEU A 221 -35.97 -27.09 -7.92
CA LEU A 221 -36.90 -27.22 -9.04
C LEU A 221 -37.60 -28.59 -9.08
N GLN A 222 -36.89 -29.65 -8.70
CA GLN A 222 -37.45 -31.02 -8.66
C GLN A 222 -38.52 -31.19 -7.58
N ASN A 223 -38.41 -30.46 -6.47
CA ASN A 223 -39.30 -30.58 -5.32
C ASN A 223 -40.38 -29.49 -5.25
N MET A 224 -40.29 -28.47 -6.11
CA MET A 224 -41.23 -27.34 -6.11
C MET A 224 -42.51 -27.65 -6.89
N VAL A 225 -43.65 -27.60 -6.22
CA VAL A 225 -44.98 -27.85 -6.81
C VAL A 225 -45.61 -26.56 -7.37
N ASP A 226 -45.40 -25.42 -6.71
CA ASP A 226 -46.00 -24.14 -7.13
C ASP A 226 -45.47 -23.67 -8.49
N PRO A 227 -46.33 -23.48 -9.51
CA PRO A 227 -45.91 -23.08 -10.85
C PRO A 227 -45.25 -21.70 -10.93
N ILE A 228 -45.68 -20.75 -10.10
CA ILE A 228 -45.17 -19.37 -10.10
C ILE A 228 -43.75 -19.34 -9.53
N VAL A 229 -43.53 -20.07 -8.43
CA VAL A 229 -42.20 -20.20 -7.83
C VAL A 229 -41.26 -20.96 -8.77
N ARG A 230 -41.76 -22.01 -9.43
CA ARG A 230 -40.98 -22.78 -10.40
C ARG A 230 -40.49 -21.93 -11.57
N ASP A 231 -41.33 -21.03 -12.11
CA ASP A 231 -40.95 -20.10 -13.18
C ASP A 231 -39.82 -19.13 -12.74
N ARG A 232 -39.91 -18.57 -11.53
CA ARG A 232 -38.84 -17.73 -10.96
C ARG A 232 -37.53 -18.50 -10.77
N LEU A 233 -37.61 -19.76 -10.34
CA LEU A 233 -36.44 -20.62 -10.17
C LEU A 233 -35.78 -20.95 -11.52
N TYR A 234 -36.55 -21.21 -12.58
CA TYR A 234 -36.00 -21.39 -13.92
C TYR A 234 -35.29 -20.13 -14.44
N THR A 235 -35.90 -18.96 -14.22
CA THR A 235 -35.28 -17.67 -14.57
C THR A 235 -33.95 -17.49 -13.84
N THR A 236 -33.92 -17.77 -12.54
CA THR A 236 -32.70 -17.67 -11.70
C THR A 236 -31.65 -18.70 -12.12
N TYR A 237 -32.06 -19.93 -12.46
CA TYR A 237 -31.17 -20.97 -12.98
C TYR A 237 -30.53 -20.54 -14.30
N GLY A 238 -31.32 -19.96 -15.21
CA GLY A 238 -30.84 -19.41 -16.48
C GLY A 238 -29.77 -18.34 -16.28
N VAL A 239 -29.99 -17.41 -15.34
CA VAL A 239 -29.00 -16.41 -14.94
C VAL A 239 -27.70 -17.06 -14.45
N GLU A 240 -27.77 -18.13 -13.66
CA GLU A 240 -26.56 -18.77 -13.14
C GLU A 240 -25.80 -19.58 -14.20
N VAL A 241 -26.51 -20.22 -15.15
CA VAL A 241 -25.91 -20.85 -16.33
C VAL A 241 -25.17 -19.82 -17.17
N GLU A 242 -25.77 -18.66 -17.40
CA GLU A 242 -25.17 -17.58 -18.16
C GLU A 242 -23.91 -17.02 -17.48
N LYS A 243 -23.95 -16.80 -16.16
CA LYS A 243 -22.73 -16.45 -15.39
C LYS A 243 -21.64 -17.49 -15.53
N GLU A 244 -21.97 -18.79 -15.46
CA GLU A 244 -20.98 -19.86 -15.67
C GLU A 244 -20.36 -19.77 -17.07
N MET A 245 -21.18 -19.57 -18.11
CA MET A 245 -20.71 -19.44 -19.49
C MET A 245 -19.79 -18.23 -19.67
N LEU A 246 -20.14 -17.09 -19.08
CA LEU A 246 -19.34 -15.87 -19.18
C LEU A 246 -18.05 -15.96 -18.37
N ALA A 247 -18.08 -16.58 -17.19
CA ALA A 247 -16.88 -16.83 -16.39
C ALA A 247 -15.89 -17.79 -17.05
N ARG A 248 -16.33 -18.63 -18.02
CA ARG A 248 -15.44 -19.41 -18.88
C ARG A 248 -14.72 -18.56 -19.93
N ASN A 249 -15.30 -17.43 -20.33
CA ASN A 249 -14.65 -16.50 -21.24
C ASN A 249 -13.67 -15.60 -20.47
N ARG A 250 -12.38 -15.88 -20.64
CA ARG A 250 -11.34 -15.21 -19.87
C ARG A 250 -11.24 -13.72 -20.13
N GLU A 251 -11.52 -13.25 -21.33
CA GLU A 251 -11.27 -11.85 -21.68
C GLU A 251 -12.26 -10.89 -21.00
N GLN A 252 -13.49 -11.34 -20.79
CA GLN A 252 -14.62 -10.51 -20.37
C GLN A 252 -14.97 -10.59 -18.87
N PHE A 253 -14.27 -11.43 -18.09
CA PHE A 253 -14.63 -11.66 -16.69
C PHE A 253 -13.84 -10.79 -15.69
N GLY A 254 -14.55 -10.20 -14.73
CA GLY A 254 -13.98 -9.45 -13.61
C GLY A 254 -13.54 -8.01 -13.95
N PHE A 255 -12.57 -7.85 -14.85
CA PHE A 255 -12.05 -6.55 -15.26
C PHE A 255 -11.40 -6.59 -16.65
N THR A 256 -11.39 -5.43 -17.30
CA THR A 256 -10.67 -5.17 -18.55
C THR A 256 -9.37 -4.44 -18.30
N LEU A 257 -8.36 -4.79 -19.11
CA LEU A 257 -7.08 -4.10 -19.14
C LEU A 257 -7.23 -2.84 -20.01
N VAL A 258 -7.18 -1.67 -19.40
CA VAL A 258 -7.22 -0.38 -20.11
C VAL A 258 -5.83 -0.02 -20.60
N ASP A 259 -4.83 -0.22 -19.76
CA ASP A 259 -3.43 0.02 -20.08
C ASP A 259 -2.55 -1.10 -19.51
N ALA A 260 -1.72 -1.68 -20.38
CA ALA A 260 -0.88 -2.82 -20.06
C ALA A 260 0.38 -2.39 -19.29
N PRO A 261 0.95 -3.27 -18.43
CA PRO A 261 2.19 -2.95 -17.74
C PRO A 261 3.36 -2.90 -18.73
N ILE A 262 3.90 -1.70 -18.96
CA ILE A 262 5.07 -1.47 -19.82
C ILE A 262 6.31 -1.24 -18.93
N PRO A 263 7.50 -1.75 -19.31
CA PRO A 263 8.74 -1.45 -18.60
C PRO A 263 9.01 0.06 -18.51
N PRO A 264 9.16 0.63 -17.31
CA PRO A 264 9.36 2.07 -17.14
C PRO A 264 10.77 2.50 -17.56
N ILE A 265 10.86 3.64 -18.26
CA ILE A 265 12.14 4.22 -18.66
C ILE A 265 12.83 4.96 -17.50
N ARG A 266 12.03 5.57 -16.60
CA ARG A 266 12.53 6.41 -15.51
C ARG A 266 12.51 5.68 -14.16
N ARG A 267 13.52 5.97 -13.34
CA ARG A 267 13.60 5.49 -11.95
C ARG A 267 12.52 6.17 -11.11
N HIS A 268 11.86 5.40 -10.27
CA HIS A 268 10.77 5.89 -9.42
C HIS A 268 11.30 6.34 -8.04
N SER A 269 12.12 5.51 -7.39
CA SER A 269 12.64 5.74 -6.05
C SER A 269 14.12 5.34 -5.94
N PRO A 270 14.90 5.96 -5.02
CA PRO A 270 14.59 7.16 -4.24
C PRO A 270 14.77 8.47 -5.06
N LYS A 271 13.93 9.49 -4.77
CA LYS A 271 14.07 10.84 -5.35
C LYS A 271 15.24 11.57 -4.69
N ARG A 272 16.46 11.32 -5.19
CA ARG A 272 17.75 11.79 -4.64
C ARG A 272 17.77 13.25 -4.18
N LEU A 273 17.23 14.16 -4.99
CA LEU A 273 17.23 15.59 -4.67
C LEU A 273 16.22 15.93 -3.58
N LEU A 274 15.05 15.30 -3.59
CA LEU A 274 14.01 15.51 -2.58
C LEU A 274 14.44 14.97 -1.22
N THR A 275 15.03 13.77 -1.17
CA THR A 275 15.50 13.17 0.11
C THR A 275 16.62 13.98 0.74
N ALA A 276 17.58 14.45 -0.07
CA ALA A 276 18.67 15.30 0.40
C ALA A 276 18.17 16.65 0.94
N LEU A 277 17.24 17.30 0.23
CA LEU A 277 16.64 18.55 0.66
C LEU A 277 15.88 18.37 1.98
N LEU A 278 15.08 17.30 2.09
CA LEU A 278 14.33 17.01 3.30
C LEU A 278 15.26 16.73 4.49
N ALA A 279 16.33 15.96 4.28
CA ALA A 279 17.33 15.65 5.30
C ALA A 279 18.12 16.90 5.75
N ALA A 280 18.48 17.78 4.82
CA ALA A 280 19.15 19.04 5.15
C ALA A 280 18.23 19.96 5.99
N LEU A 281 16.94 20.00 5.65
CA LEU A 281 15.94 20.81 6.34
C LEU A 281 15.65 20.27 7.75
N THR A 282 15.51 18.95 7.91
CA THR A 282 15.35 18.34 9.25
C THR A 282 16.60 18.51 10.11
N ALA A 283 17.80 18.38 9.52
CA ALA A 283 19.06 18.63 10.22
C ALA A 283 19.22 20.09 10.67
N ALA A 284 18.80 21.05 9.83
CA ALA A 284 18.81 22.47 10.19
C ALA A 284 17.88 22.76 11.38
N PHE A 285 16.68 22.16 11.38
CA PHE A 285 15.73 22.30 12.48
C PHE A 285 16.24 21.70 13.79
N LEU A 286 16.85 20.51 13.74
CA LEU A 286 17.46 19.86 14.91
C LEU A 286 18.68 20.62 15.45
N ALA A 287 19.52 21.17 14.56
CA ALA A 287 20.65 22.00 14.97
C ALA A 287 20.18 23.29 15.65
N PHE A 288 19.10 23.89 15.13
CA PHE A 288 18.49 25.08 15.72
C PHE A 288 17.92 24.79 17.12
N SER A 289 17.16 23.71 17.29
CA SER A 289 16.59 23.33 18.59
C SER A 289 17.67 22.98 19.63
N TYR A 290 18.70 22.24 19.24
CA TYR A 290 19.85 21.94 20.11
C TYR A 290 20.57 23.21 20.57
N PHE A 291 20.77 24.17 19.66
CA PHE A 291 21.45 25.42 19.99
C PHE A 291 20.63 26.31 20.94
N LEU A 292 19.29 26.29 20.83
CA LEU A 292 18.40 26.98 21.78
C LEU A 292 18.50 26.37 23.18
N LEU A 293 18.39 25.04 23.30
CA LEU A 293 18.46 24.31 24.57
C LEU A 293 19.81 24.49 25.27
N ARG A 294 20.91 24.47 24.50
CA ARG A 294 22.24 24.71 25.06
C ARG A 294 22.39 26.12 25.63
N ARG A 295 21.69 27.11 25.06
CA ARG A 295 21.79 28.49 25.54
C ARG A 295 20.97 28.72 26.81
N THR A 296 19.76 28.15 26.89
CA THR A 296 18.93 28.27 28.10
C THR A 296 19.59 27.60 29.31
N SER A 297 20.30 26.48 29.12
CA SER A 297 21.03 25.82 30.20
C SER A 297 22.29 26.56 30.67
N THR A 298 22.87 27.42 29.83
CA THR A 298 24.01 28.29 30.21
C THR A 298 23.59 29.62 30.82
N GLY A 299 22.30 29.99 30.76
CA GLY A 299 21.79 31.29 31.24
C GLY A 299 21.25 31.30 32.67
N THR A 300 21.18 30.15 33.34
CA THR A 300 20.68 30.03 34.73
C THR A 300 21.80 30.06 35.79
N GLY A 301 22.94 30.65 35.46
CA GLY A 301 24.16 30.65 36.29
C GLY A 301 24.75 32.03 36.58
N GLU A 302 24.00 33.11 36.35
CA GLU A 302 24.32 34.46 36.87
C GLU A 302 23.22 34.93 37.82
#